data_AF-A0A3M1BNG3-F1
#
_entry.id   AF-A0A3M1BNG3-F1
#
_cell.length_a   1.000
_cell.length_b   1.000
_cell.length_c   1.000
_cell.angle_alpha   90.00
_cell.angle_beta   90.00
_cell.angle_gamma   90.00
#
_symmetry.space_group_name_H-M   'P 1'
#
loop_
_entity.id
_entity.type
_entity.pdbx_description
1 polymer ?
#
loop_
_entity_poly.entity_id
_entity_poly.type
_entity_poly.pdbx_seq_one_letter_code
_entity_poly.pdbx_strand_id
1 'polypeptide(L)'
;TRLAKMGYVAASVDYRLGWNPLDPQELIRRWFLINAAYRGVQDARTCIRYFKKTAAEDGNPWGVDPNKIVLFGQGTGGYISLNTAALDDYNKTLIPKFLLPGPVPMIIEQVNGDVNGTSFGFVPPGYPVFTPGDTLCYPNWPGYDSDFQLSVNLGGALGDTSWIDPGQPPLISFHTPDDPFAPYVEGTVLVPVVNFPVVEVQGSYLAVKLANQYGNNDAFANADFTDPYTAAANAHNDGYQGLYPFLTGDPNDSSPWDIWAWNNPNATENCDSVRARMYIDTIMNYFAPRACLVLGLGCDLSAYSAAEEVLDAGMVGLKVSPNPATAYVRFETNAEYPIQHIYVYDLNGRLVKVHTNVKSNDFTMQRHSLAKGTYVAKVIFEDGIVAQKILFH
;
A
#
# COMPACT_ATOMS: atom_id res chain seq x y z
N THR A 1 2.64 7.05 -15.88
CA THR A 1 3.20 8.40 -15.69
C THR A 1 2.64 9.16 -14.47
N ARG A 2 1.75 8.60 -13.63
CA ARG A 2 1.21 9.30 -12.44
C ARG A 2 2.32 9.73 -11.46
N LEU A 3 3.24 8.83 -11.11
CA LEU A 3 4.40 9.13 -10.26
C LEU A 3 5.28 10.25 -10.83
N ALA A 4 5.63 10.18 -12.13
CA ALA A 4 6.41 11.22 -12.79
C ALA A 4 5.71 12.60 -12.80
N LYS A 5 4.38 12.63 -12.94
CA LYS A 5 3.58 13.87 -12.82
C LYS A 5 3.61 14.47 -11.41
N MET A 6 3.85 13.64 -10.39
CA MET A 6 4.04 14.05 -9.00
C MET A 6 5.50 14.40 -8.68
N GLY A 7 6.42 14.31 -9.65
CA GLY A 7 7.84 14.65 -9.46
C GLY A 7 8.74 13.48 -9.04
N TYR A 8 8.21 12.26 -8.92
CA TYR A 8 9.03 11.08 -8.62
C TYR A 8 9.84 10.62 -9.83
N VAL A 9 11.09 10.23 -9.58
CA VAL A 9 11.85 9.37 -10.50
C VAL A 9 11.38 7.93 -10.29
N ALA A 10 10.88 7.28 -11.35
CA ALA A 10 10.42 5.90 -11.30
C ALA A 10 11.38 5.00 -12.09
N ALA A 11 11.95 4.00 -11.42
CA ALA A 11 12.80 2.98 -12.04
C ALA A 11 12.05 1.65 -12.08
N SER A 12 11.98 1.03 -13.27
CA SER A 12 11.54 -0.36 -13.43
C SER A 12 12.79 -1.21 -13.55
N VAL A 13 12.96 -2.18 -12.65
CA VAL A 13 14.22 -2.89 -12.47
C VAL A 13 13.99 -4.38 -12.65
N ASP A 14 14.83 -4.99 -13.49
CA ASP A 14 14.87 -6.44 -13.64
C ASP A 14 15.60 -7.07 -12.45
N TYR A 15 15.12 -8.22 -11.99
CA TYR A 15 15.72 -9.01 -10.92
C TYR A 15 15.80 -10.48 -11.33
N ARG A 16 16.64 -11.24 -10.65
CA ARG A 16 16.88 -12.65 -10.96
C ARG A 16 15.65 -13.49 -10.63
N LEU A 17 15.21 -14.24 -11.64
CA LEU A 17 14.07 -15.15 -11.56
C LEU A 17 14.54 -16.59 -11.26
N GLY A 18 13.65 -17.56 -11.44
CA GLY A 18 14.01 -18.97 -11.50
C GLY A 18 13.54 -19.77 -10.30
N TRP A 19 12.32 -20.28 -10.39
CA TRP A 19 11.79 -21.33 -9.52
C TRP A 19 10.99 -22.31 -10.38
N ASN A 20 10.84 -23.57 -9.94
CA ASN A 20 10.06 -24.57 -10.67
C ASN A 20 8.66 -24.74 -10.04
N PRO A 21 7.62 -24.05 -10.54
CA PRO A 21 6.27 -24.13 -9.97
C PRO A 21 5.57 -25.47 -10.26
N LEU A 22 6.01 -26.23 -11.27
CA LEU A 22 5.34 -27.45 -11.71
C LEU A 22 5.98 -28.72 -11.16
N ASP A 23 6.97 -28.60 -10.28
CA ASP A 23 7.55 -29.78 -9.62
C ASP A 23 6.47 -30.55 -8.85
N PRO A 24 6.38 -31.88 -8.99
CA PRO A 24 5.37 -32.67 -8.29
C PRO A 24 5.56 -32.66 -6.77
N GLN A 25 6.75 -32.34 -6.25
CA GLN A 25 7.04 -32.31 -4.83
C GLN A 25 6.93 -30.88 -4.26
N GLU A 26 6.00 -30.67 -3.32
CA GLU A 26 5.82 -29.38 -2.63
C GLU A 26 7.13 -28.88 -1.99
N LEU A 27 7.90 -29.78 -1.36
CA LEU A 27 9.20 -29.43 -0.76
C LEU A 27 10.18 -28.82 -1.78
N ILE A 28 10.22 -29.33 -3.01
CA ILE A 28 11.09 -28.82 -4.07
C ILE A 28 10.58 -27.47 -4.57
N ARG A 29 9.26 -27.33 -4.78
CA ARG A 29 8.65 -26.03 -5.13
C ARG A 29 8.99 -24.96 -4.08
N ARG A 30 8.84 -25.30 -2.80
CA ARG A 30 9.16 -24.44 -1.67
C ARG A 30 10.63 -24.02 -1.66
N TRP A 31 11.55 -24.99 -1.80
CA TRP A 31 12.99 -24.74 -1.85
C TRP A 31 13.37 -23.79 -3.00
N PHE A 32 12.81 -24.01 -4.19
CA PHE A 32 13.03 -23.12 -5.33
C PHE A 32 12.44 -21.72 -5.11
N LEU A 33 11.22 -21.61 -4.56
CA LEU A 33 10.55 -20.33 -4.34
C LEU A 33 11.33 -19.46 -3.34
N ILE A 34 11.72 -20.01 -2.19
CA ILE A 34 12.45 -19.24 -1.16
C ILE A 34 13.81 -18.77 -1.67
N ASN A 35 14.51 -19.59 -2.47
CA ASN A 35 15.76 -19.19 -3.11
C ASN A 35 15.55 -18.08 -4.16
N ALA A 36 14.46 -18.13 -4.93
CA ALA A 36 14.13 -17.07 -5.89
C ALA A 36 13.77 -15.75 -5.18
N ALA A 37 12.96 -15.81 -4.12
CA ALA A 37 12.60 -14.65 -3.31
C ALA A 37 13.84 -14.01 -2.65
N TYR A 38 14.75 -14.83 -2.12
CA TYR A 38 16.00 -14.36 -1.51
C TYR A 38 16.89 -13.61 -2.52
N ARG A 39 17.03 -14.13 -3.75
CA ARG A 39 17.74 -13.41 -4.83
C ARG A 39 17.06 -12.10 -5.19
N GLY A 40 15.73 -12.06 -5.24
CA GLY A 40 14.95 -10.85 -5.47
C GLY A 40 15.21 -9.76 -4.41
N VAL A 41 15.30 -10.15 -3.13
CA VAL A 41 15.66 -9.25 -2.02
C VAL A 41 17.08 -8.70 -2.19
N GLN A 42 18.05 -9.55 -2.51
CA GLN A 42 19.42 -9.11 -2.80
C GLN A 42 19.50 -8.14 -3.98
N ASP A 43 18.69 -8.37 -5.02
CA ASP A 43 18.68 -7.54 -6.24
C ASP A 43 18.03 -6.18 -5.97
N ALA A 44 16.94 -6.13 -5.20
CA ALA A 44 16.35 -4.88 -4.74
C ALA A 44 17.36 -4.04 -3.94
N ARG A 45 18.07 -4.67 -3.00
CA ARG A 45 19.13 -4.02 -2.21
C ARG A 45 20.30 -3.54 -3.06
N THR A 46 20.71 -4.35 -4.04
CA THR A 46 21.76 -3.97 -5.01
C THR A 46 21.34 -2.80 -5.87
N CYS A 47 20.08 -2.76 -6.30
CA CYS A 47 19.55 -1.63 -7.07
C CYS A 47 19.53 -0.33 -6.25
N ILE A 48 19.19 -0.40 -4.96
CA ILE A 48 19.27 0.77 -4.08
C ILE A 48 20.72 1.28 -4.02
N ARG A 49 21.69 0.39 -3.82
CA ARG A 49 23.12 0.74 -3.82
C ARG A 49 23.56 1.38 -5.13
N TYR A 50 23.07 0.91 -6.28
CA TYR A 50 23.34 1.54 -7.58
C TYR A 50 22.96 3.02 -7.59
N PHE A 51 21.73 3.35 -7.17
CA PHE A 51 21.25 4.72 -7.16
C PHE A 51 22.02 5.59 -6.15
N LYS A 52 22.31 5.06 -4.96
CA LYS A 52 23.13 5.79 -3.97
C LYS A 52 24.56 6.04 -4.47
N LYS A 53 25.19 5.03 -5.05
CA LYS A 53 26.53 5.14 -5.65
C LYS A 53 26.56 6.14 -6.78
N THR A 54 25.62 6.07 -7.72
CA THR A 54 25.59 6.98 -8.88
C THR A 54 25.29 8.42 -8.46
N ALA A 55 24.47 8.62 -7.43
CA ALA A 55 24.25 9.95 -6.84
C ALA A 55 25.52 10.52 -6.19
N ALA A 56 26.30 9.68 -5.50
CA ALA A 56 27.51 10.09 -4.78
C ALA A 56 28.74 10.29 -5.70
N GLU A 57 28.94 9.41 -6.68
CA GLU A 57 30.18 9.34 -7.46
C GLU A 57 30.04 9.76 -8.92
N ASP A 58 28.86 9.57 -9.53
CA ASP A 58 28.68 9.72 -10.98
C ASP A 58 27.94 11.00 -11.35
N GLY A 59 27.86 11.97 -10.43
CA GLY A 59 27.19 13.26 -10.66
C GLY A 59 25.67 13.18 -10.68
N ASN A 60 25.08 12.12 -10.11
CA ASN A 60 23.64 11.89 -10.03
C ASN A 60 22.91 11.95 -11.39
N PRO A 61 23.24 11.05 -12.35
CA PRO A 61 22.70 11.11 -13.70
C PRO A 61 21.18 10.90 -13.77
N TRP A 62 20.58 10.35 -12.71
CA TRP A 62 19.15 10.04 -12.62
C TRP A 62 18.34 11.11 -11.89
N GLY A 63 19.00 12.11 -11.27
CA GLY A 63 18.32 13.14 -10.49
C GLY A 63 17.56 12.58 -9.27
N VAL A 64 18.03 11.46 -8.69
CA VAL A 64 17.41 10.83 -7.53
C VAL A 64 17.88 11.48 -6.22
N ASP A 65 17.03 11.50 -5.20
CA ASP A 65 17.47 11.76 -3.83
C ASP A 65 17.81 10.41 -3.18
N PRO A 66 19.09 10.14 -2.86
CA PRO A 66 19.52 8.84 -2.34
C PRO A 66 18.97 8.52 -0.95
N ASN A 67 18.34 9.48 -0.27
CA ASN A 67 17.73 9.32 1.05
C ASN A 67 16.20 9.27 1.01
N LYS A 68 15.60 9.25 -0.19
CA LYS A 68 14.15 9.22 -0.38
C LYS A 68 13.75 8.15 -1.39
N ILE A 69 13.89 6.90 -0.98
CA ILE A 69 13.69 5.71 -1.81
C ILE A 69 12.45 4.94 -1.34
N VAL A 70 11.61 4.56 -2.30
CA VAL A 70 10.44 3.72 -2.08
C VAL A 70 10.61 2.44 -2.89
N LEU A 71 10.45 1.28 -2.25
CA LEU A 71 10.26 0.02 -2.97
C LEU A 71 8.78 -0.19 -3.24
N PHE A 72 8.44 -0.46 -4.50
CA PHE A 72 7.06 -0.62 -4.94
C PHE A 72 6.93 -1.90 -5.76
N GLY A 73 6.16 -2.85 -5.28
CA GLY A 73 6.01 -4.17 -5.87
C GLY A 73 4.56 -4.53 -6.19
N GLN A 74 4.35 -5.30 -7.26
CA GLN A 74 3.06 -5.88 -7.64
C GLN A 74 3.22 -7.40 -7.84
N GLY A 75 2.24 -8.19 -7.41
CA GLY A 75 2.28 -9.65 -7.52
C GLY A 75 3.52 -10.24 -6.84
N THR A 76 4.34 -11.01 -7.58
CA THR A 76 5.65 -11.49 -7.10
C THR A 76 6.58 -10.34 -6.69
N GLY A 77 6.52 -9.19 -7.35
CA GLY A 77 7.23 -7.99 -6.92
C GLY A 77 6.75 -7.48 -5.56
N GLY A 78 5.47 -7.70 -5.21
CA GLY A 78 4.92 -7.41 -3.89
C GLY A 78 5.56 -8.26 -2.78
N TYR A 79 5.85 -9.54 -3.08
CA TYR A 79 6.68 -10.36 -2.19
C TYR A 79 8.06 -9.73 -2.03
N ILE A 80 8.72 -9.34 -3.12
CA ILE A 80 10.08 -8.77 -3.02
C ILE A 80 10.08 -7.47 -2.20
N SER A 81 9.11 -6.57 -2.40
CA SER A 81 9.02 -5.34 -1.61
C SER A 81 8.82 -5.61 -0.12
N LEU A 82 7.86 -6.47 0.24
CA LEU A 82 7.60 -6.83 1.64
C LEU A 82 8.80 -7.51 2.29
N ASN A 83 9.34 -8.54 1.63
CA ASN A 83 10.44 -9.31 2.19
C ASN A 83 11.75 -8.50 2.21
N THR A 84 11.95 -7.51 1.33
CA THR A 84 13.13 -6.62 1.42
C THR A 84 13.06 -5.70 2.65
N ALA A 85 11.84 -5.32 3.07
CA ALA A 85 11.61 -4.53 4.29
C ALA A 85 11.75 -5.35 5.58
N ALA A 86 11.41 -6.64 5.55
CA ALA A 86 11.36 -7.48 6.73
C ALA A 86 12.57 -8.43 6.90
N LEU A 87 13.10 -9.00 5.80
CA LEU A 87 14.17 -9.99 5.86
C LEU A 87 15.55 -9.31 5.84
N ASP A 88 16.00 -8.83 6.99
CA ASP A 88 17.27 -8.13 7.23
C ASP A 88 18.35 -8.96 7.94
N ASP A 89 18.00 -10.14 8.46
CA ASP A 89 18.90 -11.10 9.08
C ASP A 89 18.71 -12.50 8.45
N TYR A 90 19.81 -13.15 8.10
CA TYR A 90 19.82 -14.54 7.63
C TYR A 90 19.16 -15.51 8.63
N ASN A 91 19.33 -15.28 9.94
CA ASN A 91 18.78 -16.17 10.98
C ASN A 91 17.26 -16.29 10.93
N LYS A 92 16.56 -15.27 10.40
CA LYS A 92 15.11 -15.29 10.18
C LYS A 92 14.69 -16.36 9.17
N THR A 93 15.60 -16.79 8.29
CA THR A 93 15.34 -17.88 7.34
C THR A 93 15.46 -19.27 7.97
N LEU A 94 16.04 -19.38 9.17
CA LEU A 94 16.33 -20.64 9.85
C LEU A 94 15.14 -21.17 10.67
N ILE A 95 13.95 -21.12 10.06
CA ILE A 95 12.69 -21.54 10.68
C ILE A 95 12.18 -22.85 10.06
N PRO A 96 11.39 -23.67 10.78
CA PRO A 96 11.04 -25.04 10.36
C PRO A 96 10.50 -25.17 8.92
N LYS A 97 9.72 -24.19 8.43
CA LYS A 97 9.17 -24.22 7.06
C LYS A 97 10.25 -24.06 5.98
N PHE A 98 11.39 -23.44 6.28
CA PHE A 98 12.50 -23.22 5.36
C PHE A 98 13.70 -24.12 5.65
N LEU A 99 13.46 -25.28 6.28
CA LEU A 99 14.43 -26.36 6.42
C LEU A 99 14.03 -27.57 5.55
N LEU A 100 15.02 -28.23 4.97
CA LEU A 100 14.92 -29.57 4.39
C LEU A 100 15.00 -30.63 5.51
N PRO A 101 14.57 -31.89 5.25
CA PRO A 101 14.83 -33.00 6.15
C PRO A 101 16.33 -33.10 6.50
N GLY A 102 16.66 -33.31 7.77
CA GLY A 102 18.05 -33.30 8.23
C GLY A 102 18.53 -31.91 8.73
N PRO A 103 17.63 -31.16 9.38
CA PRO A 103 17.59 -29.69 9.49
C PRO A 103 18.56 -28.88 8.60
N VAL A 104 18.55 -29.12 7.29
CA VAL A 104 19.41 -28.38 6.36
C VAL A 104 18.68 -27.11 5.91
N PRO A 105 19.25 -25.90 6.08
CA PRO A 105 18.64 -24.67 5.59
C PRO A 105 18.40 -24.71 4.08
N MET A 106 17.23 -24.23 3.63
CA MET A 106 16.95 -24.10 2.19
C MET A 106 17.79 -23.00 1.53
N ILE A 107 18.18 -21.98 2.31
CA ILE A 107 19.13 -20.92 1.93
C ILE A 107 20.43 -21.16 2.69
N ILE A 108 21.56 -21.16 1.97
CA ILE A 108 22.90 -21.35 2.53
C ILE A 108 23.76 -20.17 2.07
N GLU A 109 24.18 -19.29 2.98
CA GLU A 109 24.89 -18.05 2.58
C GLU A 109 26.17 -18.29 1.78
N GLN A 110 26.90 -19.39 2.02
CA GLN A 110 28.09 -19.73 1.22
C GLN A 110 27.73 -20.01 -0.26
N VAL A 111 26.49 -20.45 -0.51
CA VAL A 111 25.97 -20.75 -1.84
C VAL A 111 25.22 -19.56 -2.43
N ASN A 112 24.40 -18.90 -1.62
CA ASN A 112 23.45 -17.87 -2.04
C ASN A 112 23.97 -16.44 -1.90
N GLY A 113 25.05 -16.21 -1.16
CA GLY A 113 25.41 -14.89 -0.63
C GLY A 113 24.56 -14.51 0.58
N ASP A 114 24.97 -13.43 1.26
CA ASP A 114 24.26 -12.87 2.42
C ASP A 114 22.96 -12.19 1.99
N VAL A 115 22.10 -11.90 2.96
CA VAL A 115 20.77 -11.35 2.69
C VAL A 115 20.85 -9.96 2.05
N ASN A 116 21.96 -9.24 2.25
CA ASN A 116 22.20 -7.92 1.68
C ASN A 116 22.70 -8.00 0.23
N GLY A 117 23.11 -9.17 -0.25
CA GLY A 117 23.76 -9.34 -1.55
C GLY A 117 25.15 -8.70 -1.58
N THR A 118 25.82 -8.63 -0.43
CA THR A 118 27.16 -8.03 -0.25
C THR A 118 28.29 -9.05 -0.14
N SER A 119 27.96 -10.34 -0.07
CA SER A 119 28.93 -11.44 -0.11
C SER A 119 28.78 -12.29 -1.36
N PHE A 120 29.88 -12.94 -1.74
CA PHE A 120 29.96 -13.81 -2.89
C PHE A 120 29.29 -15.16 -2.61
N GLY A 121 28.34 -15.56 -3.45
CA GLY A 121 27.67 -16.86 -3.38
C GLY A 121 28.08 -17.75 -4.55
N PHE A 122 28.53 -18.98 -4.27
CA PHE A 122 29.02 -19.91 -5.29
C PHE A 122 28.44 -21.31 -5.13
N VAL A 123 28.20 -22.00 -6.24
CA VAL A 123 27.67 -23.37 -6.23
C VAL A 123 28.81 -24.37 -6.03
N PRO A 124 28.89 -25.08 -4.89
CA PRO A 124 29.93 -26.07 -4.66
C PRO A 124 29.67 -27.36 -5.47
N PRO A 125 30.72 -28.18 -5.71
CA PRO A 125 30.53 -29.52 -6.26
C PRO A 125 29.52 -30.34 -5.46
N GLY A 126 28.55 -30.94 -6.15
CA GLY A 126 27.51 -31.77 -5.53
C GLY A 126 26.28 -31.01 -5.03
N TYR A 127 26.22 -29.67 -5.17
CA TYR A 127 24.98 -28.93 -4.92
C TYR A 127 23.93 -29.30 -5.99
N PRO A 128 22.67 -29.55 -5.60
CA PRO A 128 21.64 -29.99 -6.54
C PRO A 128 21.25 -28.85 -7.50
N VAL A 129 20.75 -29.23 -8.68
CA VAL A 129 20.15 -28.35 -9.71
C VAL A 129 21.14 -27.44 -10.46
N PHE A 130 22.00 -26.71 -9.75
CA PHE A 130 22.89 -25.72 -10.34
C PHE A 130 24.24 -26.32 -10.75
N THR A 131 24.88 -25.73 -11.76
CA THR A 131 26.18 -26.20 -12.22
C THR A 131 27.25 -25.83 -11.19
N PRO A 132 28.11 -26.79 -10.77
CA PRO A 132 29.24 -26.47 -9.91
C PRO A 132 30.13 -25.37 -10.51
N GLY A 133 30.48 -24.37 -9.69
CA GLY A 133 31.23 -23.19 -10.11
C GLY A 133 30.38 -22.01 -10.56
N ASP A 134 29.08 -22.18 -10.74
CA ASP A 134 28.17 -21.06 -11.00
C ASP A 134 28.15 -20.09 -9.81
N THR A 135 27.99 -18.80 -10.10
CA THR A 135 27.84 -17.75 -9.09
C THR A 135 26.37 -17.42 -8.91
N LEU A 136 25.84 -17.58 -7.68
CA LEU A 136 24.48 -17.20 -7.34
C LEU A 136 24.39 -15.85 -6.65
N CYS A 137 25.50 -15.19 -6.33
CA CYS A 137 25.50 -13.79 -5.89
C CYS A 137 26.87 -13.16 -6.16
N TYR A 138 26.90 -12.05 -6.89
CA TYR A 138 28.11 -11.25 -7.10
C TYR A 138 27.89 -9.89 -6.44
N PRO A 139 28.70 -9.52 -5.43
CA PRO A 139 28.48 -8.29 -4.69
C PRO A 139 28.77 -7.08 -5.57
N ASN A 140 27.79 -6.19 -5.68
CA ASN A 140 27.91 -4.93 -6.41
C ASN A 140 27.74 -3.76 -5.44
N TRP A 141 28.74 -2.87 -5.44
CA TRP A 141 28.86 -1.67 -4.62
C TRP A 141 28.65 -1.88 -3.11
N PRO A 142 29.28 -2.89 -2.48
CA PRO A 142 29.02 -3.25 -1.08
C PRO A 142 29.42 -2.17 -0.05
N GLY A 143 30.09 -1.08 -0.47
CA GLY A 143 30.40 0.06 0.38
C GLY A 143 29.23 1.03 0.59
N TYR A 144 28.12 0.85 -0.12
CA TYR A 144 26.88 1.64 0.05
C TYR A 144 25.84 0.81 0.80
N ASP A 145 25.04 1.46 1.64
CA ASP A 145 23.90 0.83 2.30
C ASP A 145 22.72 0.63 1.32
N SER A 146 21.73 -0.15 1.75
CA SER A 146 20.52 -0.43 0.98
C SER A 146 19.26 0.13 1.64
N ASP A 147 19.41 1.17 2.45
CA ASP A 147 18.30 1.73 3.22
C ASP A 147 17.30 2.43 2.29
N PHE A 148 16.02 2.21 2.55
CA PHE A 148 14.89 2.82 1.86
C PHE A 148 13.80 3.15 2.88
N GLN A 149 12.95 4.11 2.56
CA GLN A 149 12.09 4.76 3.55
C GLN A 149 10.68 4.18 3.58
N LEU A 150 10.25 3.49 2.52
CA LEU A 150 8.88 2.98 2.41
C LEU A 150 8.81 1.73 1.54
N SER A 151 8.07 0.72 2.01
CA SER A 151 7.71 -0.45 1.21
C SER A 151 6.25 -0.38 0.80
N VAL A 152 5.98 -0.64 -0.49
CA VAL A 152 4.62 -0.68 -1.04
C VAL A 152 4.42 -1.99 -1.78
N ASN A 153 3.35 -2.71 -1.46
CA ASN A 153 2.99 -3.94 -2.17
C ASN A 153 1.54 -3.94 -2.64
N LEU A 154 1.34 -4.40 -3.87
CA LEU A 154 0.04 -4.66 -4.51
C LEU A 154 -0.10 -6.18 -4.64
N GLY A 155 -0.85 -6.77 -3.73
CA GLY A 155 -0.85 -8.20 -3.49
C GLY A 155 0.50 -8.70 -2.97
N GLY A 156 0.71 -10.01 -3.09
CA GLY A 156 1.91 -10.68 -2.62
C GLY A 156 1.87 -11.05 -1.13
N ALA A 157 2.95 -11.65 -0.62
CA ALA A 157 3.02 -12.09 0.77
C ALA A 157 4.43 -12.02 1.36
N LEU A 158 4.47 -12.02 2.69
CA LEU A 158 5.65 -12.10 3.53
C LEU A 158 5.95 -13.57 3.87
N GLY A 159 7.22 -13.98 3.82
CA GLY A 159 7.61 -15.36 4.09
C GLY A 159 7.27 -15.85 5.50
N ASP A 160 7.48 -15.01 6.51
CA ASP A 160 7.05 -15.26 7.88
C ASP A 160 6.86 -13.96 8.69
N THR A 161 5.90 -13.91 9.60
CA THR A 161 5.69 -12.75 10.49
C THR A 161 6.81 -12.53 11.49
N SER A 162 7.59 -13.57 11.83
CA SER A 162 8.83 -13.42 12.62
C SER A 162 9.90 -12.58 11.93
N TRP A 163 9.69 -12.20 10.67
CA TRP A 163 10.60 -11.31 9.95
C TRP A 163 10.32 -9.84 10.24
N ILE A 164 9.15 -9.49 10.79
CA ILE A 164 8.81 -8.11 11.10
C ILE A 164 9.34 -7.75 12.48
N ASP A 165 10.16 -6.71 12.55
CA ASP A 165 10.73 -6.15 13.77
C ASP A 165 10.46 -4.63 13.90
N PRO A 166 10.53 -4.08 15.12
CA PRO A 166 10.53 -2.63 15.34
C PRO A 166 11.67 -1.92 14.61
N GLY A 167 11.35 -0.75 14.04
CA GLY A 167 12.32 0.12 13.34
C GLY A 167 12.50 -0.19 11.86
N GLN A 168 11.80 -1.20 11.33
CA GLN A 168 11.79 -1.50 9.90
C GLN A 168 10.96 -0.48 9.10
N PRO A 169 11.18 -0.37 7.77
CA PRO A 169 10.47 0.58 6.93
C PRO A 169 8.94 0.45 7.04
N PRO A 170 8.20 1.57 7.07
CA PRO A 170 6.74 1.56 6.98
C PRO A 170 6.22 0.76 5.78
N LEU A 171 5.04 0.19 5.92
CA LEU A 171 4.35 -0.60 4.90
C LEU A 171 3.07 0.08 4.43
N ILE A 172 2.90 0.21 3.12
CA ILE A 172 1.60 0.47 2.48
C ILE A 172 1.24 -0.74 1.62
N SER A 173 0.14 -1.40 1.94
CA SER A 173 -0.26 -2.63 1.30
C SER A 173 -1.66 -2.53 0.71
N PHE A 174 -1.77 -2.84 -0.58
CA PHE A 174 -3.03 -3.01 -1.29
C PHE A 174 -3.22 -4.51 -1.54
N HIS A 175 -4.38 -5.07 -1.21
CA HIS A 175 -4.58 -6.51 -1.35
C HIS A 175 -6.07 -6.81 -1.53
N THR A 176 -6.43 -7.74 -2.40
CA THR A 176 -7.79 -8.27 -2.49
C THR A 176 -7.99 -9.34 -1.41
N PRO A 177 -8.92 -9.18 -0.46
CA PRO A 177 -9.10 -10.16 0.62
C PRO A 177 -9.42 -11.58 0.14
N ASP A 178 -10.05 -11.70 -1.03
CA ASP A 178 -10.43 -12.96 -1.66
C ASP A 178 -9.40 -13.46 -2.69
N ASP A 179 -8.14 -12.99 -2.66
CA ASP A 179 -7.07 -13.49 -3.54
C ASP A 179 -6.94 -15.02 -3.43
N PRO A 180 -7.14 -15.79 -4.53
CA PRO A 180 -7.10 -17.24 -4.48
C PRO A 180 -5.68 -17.83 -4.49
N PHE A 181 -4.64 -17.02 -4.74
CA PHE A 181 -3.26 -17.46 -4.92
C PHE A 181 -2.32 -17.05 -3.79
N ALA A 182 -2.50 -15.84 -3.25
CA ALA A 182 -1.75 -15.33 -2.10
C ALA A 182 -2.72 -15.01 -0.96
N PRO A 183 -2.47 -15.45 0.29
CA PRO A 183 -3.40 -15.19 1.38
C PRO A 183 -3.39 -13.71 1.78
N TYR A 184 -4.57 -13.16 2.08
CA TYR A 184 -4.70 -11.82 2.66
C TYR A 184 -4.23 -11.74 4.12
N VAL A 185 -4.53 -12.78 4.91
CA VAL A 185 -4.17 -12.90 6.33
C VAL A 185 -2.99 -13.85 6.50
N GLU A 186 -3.26 -15.15 6.39
CA GLU A 186 -2.30 -16.24 6.49
C GLU A 186 -2.83 -17.43 5.69
N GLY A 187 -1.94 -18.18 5.04
CA GLY A 187 -2.34 -19.34 4.26
C GLY A 187 -1.25 -19.84 3.34
N THR A 188 -1.56 -20.89 2.59
CA THR A 188 -0.62 -21.49 1.65
C THR A 188 -0.66 -20.74 0.31
N VAL A 189 0.51 -20.28 -0.16
CA VAL A 189 0.65 -19.79 -1.54
C VAL A 189 0.36 -20.92 -2.51
N LEU A 190 -0.48 -20.64 -3.50
CA LEU A 190 -0.80 -21.55 -4.58
C LEU A 190 -0.17 -21.07 -5.88
N VAL A 191 0.35 -22.01 -6.68
CA VAL A 191 0.78 -21.73 -8.04
C VAL A 191 -0.43 -21.30 -8.87
N PRO A 192 -0.42 -20.10 -9.50
CA PRO A 192 -1.52 -19.67 -10.35
C PRO A 192 -1.85 -20.70 -11.44
N VAL A 193 -3.13 -20.79 -11.82
CA VAL A 193 -3.69 -21.73 -12.82
C VAL A 193 -3.77 -23.18 -12.36
N VAL A 194 -2.69 -23.77 -11.81
CA VAL A 194 -2.65 -25.20 -11.42
C VAL A 194 -2.93 -25.46 -9.94
N ASN A 195 -2.99 -24.41 -9.11
CA ASN A 195 -3.31 -24.44 -7.68
C ASN A 195 -2.48 -25.42 -6.85
N PHE A 196 -1.22 -25.61 -7.25
CA PHE A 196 -0.29 -26.44 -6.49
C PHE A 196 0.18 -25.71 -5.21
N PRO A 197 0.10 -26.34 -4.02
CA PRO A 197 0.54 -25.71 -2.78
C PRO A 197 2.06 -25.56 -2.74
N VAL A 198 2.53 -24.44 -2.20
CA VAL A 198 3.97 -24.15 -2.12
C VAL A 198 4.45 -24.01 -0.69
N VAL A 199 3.93 -23.03 0.05
CA VAL A 199 4.37 -22.73 1.41
C VAL A 199 3.37 -21.83 2.11
N GLU A 200 3.22 -22.00 3.41
CA GLU A 200 2.45 -21.08 4.25
C GLU A 200 3.20 -19.76 4.47
N VAL A 201 2.51 -18.66 4.20
CA VAL A 201 3.00 -17.28 4.24
C VAL A 201 1.97 -16.37 4.90
N GLN A 202 2.35 -15.12 5.15
CA GLN A 202 1.46 -14.11 5.71
C GLN A 202 1.22 -12.97 4.75
N GLY A 203 -0.06 -12.60 4.63
CA GLY A 203 -0.50 -11.55 3.74
C GLY A 203 -0.35 -10.16 4.32
N SER A 204 -0.79 -9.19 3.51
CA SER A 204 -0.80 -7.77 3.84
C SER A 204 -1.49 -7.47 5.17
N TYR A 205 -2.55 -8.19 5.52
CA TYR A 205 -3.27 -7.94 6.78
C TYR A 205 -2.38 -8.16 8.00
N LEU A 206 -1.74 -9.33 8.11
CA LEU A 206 -0.87 -9.63 9.25
C LEU A 206 0.41 -8.79 9.20
N ALA A 207 0.96 -8.57 8.01
CA ALA A 207 2.17 -7.77 7.86
C ALA A 207 1.95 -6.32 8.35
N VAL A 208 0.89 -5.65 7.88
CA VAL A 208 0.60 -4.28 8.31
C VAL A 208 0.15 -4.22 9.76
N LYS A 209 -0.63 -5.20 10.24
CA LYS A 209 -1.00 -5.30 11.66
C LYS A 209 0.22 -5.30 12.57
N LEU A 210 1.23 -6.13 12.27
CA LEU A 210 2.46 -6.19 13.07
C LEU A 210 3.29 -4.92 12.92
N ALA A 211 3.42 -4.38 11.70
CA ALA A 211 4.10 -3.10 11.49
C ALA A 211 3.44 -1.96 12.30
N ASN A 212 2.11 -1.94 12.43
CA ASN A 212 1.39 -1.00 13.28
C ASN A 212 1.66 -1.27 14.77
N GLN A 213 1.64 -2.54 15.21
CA GLN A 213 1.92 -2.91 16.61
C GLN A 213 3.34 -2.53 17.06
N TYR A 214 4.31 -2.57 16.15
CA TYR A 214 5.69 -2.17 16.42
C TYR A 214 5.98 -0.68 16.17
N GLY A 215 4.98 0.10 15.75
CA GLY A 215 5.13 1.53 15.48
C GLY A 215 5.85 1.86 14.16
N ASN A 216 6.12 0.88 13.30
CA ASN A 216 6.79 1.10 12.01
C ASN A 216 5.97 2.01 11.08
N ASN A 217 4.64 2.00 11.20
CA ASN A 217 3.74 2.83 10.41
C ASN A 217 3.40 4.20 11.07
N ASP A 218 4.02 4.54 12.20
CA ASP A 218 3.71 5.76 12.95
C ASP A 218 3.98 7.04 12.15
N ALA A 219 4.89 6.98 11.18
CA ALA A 219 5.24 8.09 10.28
C ALA A 219 4.04 8.69 9.53
N PHE A 220 2.97 7.92 9.34
CA PHE A 220 1.71 8.42 8.76
C PHE A 220 0.46 8.06 9.56
N ALA A 221 0.59 7.38 10.70
CA ALA A 221 -0.56 6.98 11.52
C ALA A 221 -1.25 8.18 12.19
N ASN A 222 -0.49 9.22 12.55
CA ASN A 222 -0.99 10.41 13.27
C ASN A 222 -1.44 11.55 12.34
N ALA A 223 -1.59 11.30 11.04
CA ALA A 223 -1.89 12.33 10.06
C ALA A 223 -3.40 12.67 9.94
N ASP A 224 -4.25 11.99 10.71
CA ASP A 224 -5.71 12.19 10.75
C ASP A 224 -6.34 12.35 9.35
N PHE A 225 -6.00 11.42 8.45
CA PHE A 225 -6.52 11.41 7.09
C PHE A 225 -8.05 11.28 7.06
N THR A 226 -8.74 12.22 6.42
CA THR A 226 -10.20 12.24 6.24
C THR A 226 -10.64 12.14 4.79
N ASP A 227 -9.69 11.96 3.88
CA ASP A 227 -9.94 11.76 2.46
C ASP A 227 -10.82 10.51 2.19
N PRO A 228 -11.58 10.49 1.08
CA PRO A 228 -12.49 9.39 0.77
C PRO A 228 -11.78 8.04 0.57
N TYR A 229 -10.50 8.02 0.19
CA TYR A 229 -9.73 6.79 0.00
C TYR A 229 -9.34 6.18 1.34
N THR A 230 -8.90 7.01 2.30
CA THR A 230 -8.64 6.55 3.67
C THR A 230 -9.92 6.11 4.36
N ALA A 231 -11.02 6.85 4.20
CA ALA A 231 -12.33 6.44 4.73
C ALA A 231 -12.78 5.08 4.17
N ALA A 232 -12.59 4.84 2.86
CA ALA A 232 -12.91 3.56 2.24
C ALA A 232 -12.04 2.41 2.77
N ALA A 233 -10.73 2.62 2.94
CA ALA A 233 -9.84 1.63 3.55
C ALA A 233 -10.26 1.30 4.98
N ASN A 234 -10.52 2.32 5.81
CA ASN A 234 -10.85 2.19 7.22
C ASN A 234 -12.16 1.46 7.48
N ALA A 235 -13.07 1.41 6.50
CA ALA A 235 -14.28 0.61 6.60
C ALA A 235 -14.02 -0.91 6.61
N HIS A 236 -12.82 -1.35 6.21
CA HIS A 236 -12.53 -2.75 5.89
C HIS A 236 -11.15 -3.26 6.36
N ASN A 237 -10.30 -2.41 6.95
CA ASN A 237 -8.92 -2.75 7.31
C ASN A 237 -8.67 -2.91 8.82
N ASP A 238 -9.73 -2.98 9.64
CA ASP A 238 -9.68 -3.04 11.12
C ASP A 238 -8.88 -1.90 11.78
N GLY A 239 -8.76 -0.76 11.10
CA GLY A 239 -8.01 0.40 11.57
C GLY A 239 -6.50 0.32 11.35
N TYR A 240 -6.00 -0.72 10.67
CA TYR A 240 -4.57 -0.85 10.38
C TYR A 240 -4.13 0.17 9.31
N GLN A 241 -3.37 1.17 9.75
CA GLN A 241 -2.86 2.24 8.91
C GLN A 241 -1.89 1.68 7.88
N GLY A 242 -2.07 2.08 6.62
CA GLY A 242 -1.29 1.59 5.49
C GLY A 242 -1.90 0.38 4.79
N LEU A 243 -2.97 -0.24 5.33
CA LEU A 243 -3.66 -1.37 4.70
C LEU A 243 -4.89 -0.90 3.92
N TYR A 244 -4.95 -1.24 2.64
CA TYR A 244 -6.09 -0.99 1.76
C TYR A 244 -6.61 -2.31 1.16
N PRO A 245 -7.69 -2.88 1.70
CA PRO A 245 -8.35 -4.04 1.11
C PRO A 245 -9.21 -3.63 -0.10
N PHE A 246 -9.00 -4.29 -1.24
CA PHE A 246 -9.84 -4.13 -2.43
C PHE A 246 -10.91 -5.22 -2.48
N LEU A 247 -12.15 -4.86 -2.18
CA LEU A 247 -13.31 -5.73 -2.34
C LEU A 247 -13.77 -5.72 -3.80
N THR A 248 -13.33 -6.70 -4.58
CA THR A 248 -13.63 -6.80 -6.02
C THR A 248 -15.04 -7.36 -6.27
N GLY A 249 -15.56 -8.18 -5.35
CA GLY A 249 -16.78 -8.95 -5.54
C GLY A 249 -16.61 -10.17 -6.45
N ASP A 250 -15.39 -10.42 -6.95
CA ASP A 250 -15.01 -11.59 -7.73
C ASP A 250 -13.85 -12.31 -7.02
N PRO A 251 -14.07 -13.53 -6.49
CA PRO A 251 -13.04 -14.28 -5.77
C PRO A 251 -11.89 -14.79 -6.66
N ASN A 252 -11.94 -14.55 -7.97
CA ASN A 252 -10.84 -14.87 -8.89
C ASN A 252 -9.99 -13.64 -9.25
N ASP A 253 -10.44 -12.44 -8.88
CA ASP A 253 -9.78 -11.19 -9.21
C ASP A 253 -8.79 -10.79 -8.09
N SER A 254 -7.56 -11.32 -8.20
CA SER A 254 -6.45 -11.05 -7.27
C SER A 254 -5.73 -9.73 -7.53
N SER A 255 -5.88 -9.16 -8.72
CA SER A 255 -5.07 -8.04 -9.18
C SER A 255 -5.89 -7.12 -10.10
N PRO A 256 -6.94 -6.46 -9.59
CA PRO A 256 -7.87 -5.66 -10.38
C PRO A 256 -7.22 -4.41 -11.02
N TRP A 257 -5.98 -4.09 -10.64
CA TRP A 257 -5.16 -3.00 -11.19
C TRP A 257 -4.28 -3.44 -12.38
N ASP A 258 -4.23 -4.73 -12.71
CA ASP A 258 -3.35 -5.23 -13.76
C ASP A 258 -3.83 -4.81 -15.16
N ILE A 259 -2.85 -4.45 -16.01
CA ILE A 259 -3.08 -4.12 -17.41
C ILE A 259 -2.17 -5.00 -18.25
N TRP A 260 -2.76 -5.80 -19.15
CA TRP A 260 -2.01 -6.66 -20.07
C TRP A 260 -2.29 -6.31 -21.53
N ALA A 261 -1.31 -6.65 -22.38
CA ALA A 261 -1.45 -6.52 -23.83
C ALA A 261 -2.43 -7.55 -24.39
N TRP A 262 -3.07 -7.23 -25.52
CA TRP A 262 -4.06 -8.09 -26.18
C TRP A 262 -3.51 -9.47 -26.58
N ASN A 263 -2.19 -9.60 -26.74
CA ASN A 263 -1.51 -10.84 -27.12
C ASN A 263 -0.87 -11.56 -25.92
N ASN A 264 -1.31 -11.27 -24.69
CA ASN A 264 -0.84 -11.99 -23.51
C ASN A 264 -1.25 -13.48 -23.60
N PRO A 265 -0.30 -14.42 -23.71
CA PRO A 265 -0.62 -15.85 -23.84
C PRO A 265 -1.24 -16.45 -22.58
N ASN A 266 -1.13 -15.76 -21.44
CA ASN A 266 -1.68 -16.19 -20.15
C ASN A 266 -3.04 -15.57 -19.84
N ALA A 267 -3.57 -14.69 -20.69
CA ALA A 267 -4.86 -14.05 -20.47
C ALA A 267 -6.01 -14.88 -21.06
N THR A 268 -7.05 -15.11 -20.26
CA THR A 268 -8.30 -15.76 -20.70
C THR A 268 -9.29 -14.75 -21.31
N GLU A 269 -9.09 -13.46 -21.08
CA GLU A 269 -9.91 -12.37 -21.60
C GLU A 269 -9.10 -11.10 -21.91
N ASN A 270 -9.72 -10.16 -22.61
CA ASN A 270 -9.13 -8.84 -22.87
C ASN A 270 -9.10 -8.01 -21.58
N CYS A 271 -8.02 -7.27 -21.37
CA CYS A 271 -7.89 -6.35 -20.25
C CYS A 271 -8.93 -5.22 -20.32
N ASP A 272 -9.72 -5.04 -19.25
CA ASP A 272 -10.46 -3.81 -19.00
C ASP A 272 -9.54 -2.73 -18.43
N SER A 273 -8.82 -2.06 -19.33
CA SER A 273 -7.86 -1.02 -18.94
C SER A 273 -8.51 0.22 -18.30
N VAL A 274 -9.83 0.44 -18.48
CA VAL A 274 -10.55 1.54 -17.84
C VAL A 274 -10.78 1.18 -16.38
N ARG A 275 -11.30 -0.02 -16.12
CA ARG A 275 -11.45 -0.57 -14.77
C ARG A 275 -10.12 -0.56 -14.02
N ALA A 276 -9.07 -1.14 -14.59
CA ALA A 276 -7.75 -1.18 -13.95
C ALA A 276 -7.21 0.20 -13.60
N ARG A 277 -7.40 1.21 -14.47
CA ARG A 277 -6.96 2.58 -14.20
C ARG A 277 -7.66 3.21 -13.00
N MET A 278 -8.93 2.88 -12.73
CA MET A 278 -9.65 3.36 -11.54
C MET A 278 -9.03 2.79 -10.26
N TYR A 279 -8.67 1.51 -10.23
CA TYR A 279 -7.94 0.92 -9.10
C TYR A 279 -6.58 1.61 -8.91
N ILE A 280 -5.84 1.86 -10.00
CA ILE A 280 -4.56 2.58 -9.91
C ILE A 280 -4.76 4.03 -9.44
N ASP A 281 -5.85 4.71 -9.79
CA ASP A 281 -6.16 6.05 -9.27
C ASP A 281 -6.37 6.02 -7.75
N THR A 282 -7.14 5.05 -7.24
CA THR A 282 -7.30 4.84 -5.79
C THR A 282 -5.97 4.53 -5.11
N ILE A 283 -5.17 3.61 -5.68
CA ILE A 283 -3.84 3.25 -5.16
C ILE A 283 -2.96 4.49 -5.01
N MET A 284 -2.87 5.31 -6.07
CA MET A 284 -2.01 6.49 -6.07
C MET A 284 -2.50 7.57 -5.09
N ASN A 285 -3.82 7.76 -4.96
CA ASN A 285 -4.36 8.74 -4.02
C ASN A 285 -4.25 8.30 -2.55
N TYR A 286 -4.25 7.00 -2.27
CA TYR A 286 -3.97 6.50 -0.92
C TYR A 286 -2.47 6.52 -0.59
N PHE A 287 -1.64 6.16 -1.57
CA PHE A 287 -0.17 6.10 -1.47
C PHE A 287 0.47 7.49 -1.30
N ALA A 288 0.17 8.44 -2.20
CA ALA A 288 0.89 9.70 -2.31
C ALA A 288 0.93 10.54 -1.01
N PRO A 289 -0.18 10.77 -0.27
CA PRO A 289 -0.12 11.56 0.95
C PRO A 289 0.71 10.89 2.05
N ARG A 290 0.66 9.55 2.15
CA ARG A 290 1.47 8.78 3.12
C ARG A 290 2.95 8.77 2.76
N ALA A 291 3.26 8.56 1.47
CA ALA A 291 4.62 8.65 0.96
C ALA A 291 5.21 10.05 1.19
N CYS A 292 4.40 11.10 1.03
CA CYS A 292 4.84 12.46 1.31
C CYS A 292 5.34 12.66 2.75
N LEU A 293 4.60 12.13 3.73
CA LEU A 293 4.98 12.21 5.14
C LEU A 293 6.26 11.41 5.42
N VAL A 294 6.30 10.16 4.96
CA VAL A 294 7.43 9.25 5.18
C VAL A 294 8.72 9.77 4.58
N LEU A 295 8.64 10.36 3.38
CA LEU A 295 9.79 10.90 2.66
C LEU A 295 10.11 12.35 3.05
N GLY A 296 9.30 12.99 3.91
CA GLY A 296 9.50 14.37 4.32
C GLY A 296 9.48 15.36 3.14
N LEU A 297 8.56 15.19 2.18
CA LEU A 297 8.51 16.00 0.96
C LEU A 297 7.87 17.39 1.17
N GLY A 298 7.22 17.62 2.31
CA GLY A 298 6.57 18.91 2.62
C GLY A 298 5.38 19.24 1.73
N CYS A 299 4.61 18.23 1.31
CA CYS A 299 3.42 18.43 0.48
C CYS A 299 2.29 19.09 1.28
N ASP A 300 1.46 19.84 0.57
CA ASP A 300 0.17 20.28 1.09
C ASP A 300 -0.79 19.09 1.16
N LEU A 301 -1.16 18.72 2.39
CA LEU A 301 -2.08 17.64 2.69
C LEU A 301 -3.44 18.13 3.17
N SER A 302 -3.74 19.44 3.04
CA SER A 302 -5.03 20.03 3.45
C SER A 302 -6.25 19.32 2.85
N ALA A 303 -6.14 18.83 1.62
CA ALA A 303 -7.18 18.05 0.95
C ALA A 303 -7.29 16.58 1.43
N TYR A 304 -6.33 16.10 2.23
CA TYR A 304 -6.21 14.71 2.66
C TYR A 304 -6.38 14.49 4.17
N SER A 305 -5.85 15.39 4.98
CA SER A 305 -6.03 15.39 6.44
C SER A 305 -7.22 16.25 6.84
N ALA A 306 -7.77 16.00 8.02
CA ALA A 306 -8.62 16.98 8.68
C ALA A 306 -7.77 18.18 9.14
N ALA A 307 -7.24 18.92 8.18
CA ALA A 307 -6.98 20.33 8.33
C ALA A 307 -8.14 21.12 7.70
N GLU A 308 -9.39 20.64 7.83
CA GLU A 308 -10.48 21.61 7.83
C GLU A 308 -10.49 22.22 9.23
N GLU A 309 -9.93 23.42 9.34
CA GLU A 309 -10.06 24.20 10.57
C GLU A 309 -11.55 24.25 10.92
N VAL A 310 -11.91 23.79 12.13
CA VAL A 310 -13.29 23.91 12.61
C VAL A 310 -13.47 25.40 12.86
N LEU A 311 -14.03 26.09 11.87
CA LEU A 311 -14.29 27.51 11.97
C LEU A 311 -15.39 27.70 13.01
N ASP A 312 -15.27 28.75 13.81
CA ASP A 312 -16.38 29.14 14.67
C ASP A 312 -17.56 29.59 13.80
N ALA A 313 -18.79 29.16 14.11
CA ALA A 313 -19.97 29.54 13.33
C ALA A 313 -20.15 31.06 13.26
N GLY A 314 -19.70 31.79 14.28
CA GLY A 314 -19.67 33.26 14.30
C GLY A 314 -18.61 33.86 13.37
N MET A 315 -17.48 33.19 13.15
CA MET A 315 -16.42 33.64 12.23
C MET A 315 -16.92 33.68 10.78
N VAL A 316 -17.58 32.61 10.34
CA VAL A 316 -18.16 32.52 8.98
C VAL A 316 -19.55 33.16 8.86
N GLY A 317 -20.10 33.65 9.97
CA GLY A 317 -21.44 34.22 10.05
C GLY A 317 -22.57 33.24 9.73
N LEU A 318 -22.36 31.93 9.97
CA LEU A 318 -23.31 30.87 9.62
C LEU A 318 -24.59 31.01 10.44
N LYS A 319 -25.71 31.24 9.77
CA LYS A 319 -27.07 31.23 10.32
C LYS A 319 -27.89 30.16 9.63
N VAL A 320 -28.54 29.32 10.43
CA VAL A 320 -29.44 28.29 9.90
C VAL A 320 -30.84 28.52 10.43
N SER A 321 -31.76 28.88 9.54
CA SER A 321 -33.12 29.28 9.92
C SER A 321 -34.18 28.85 8.89
N PRO A 322 -35.44 28.56 9.31
CA PRO A 322 -35.85 28.39 10.71
C PRO A 322 -35.20 27.14 11.31
N ASN A 323 -34.95 27.13 12.62
CA ASN A 323 -34.46 25.96 13.34
C ASN A 323 -34.98 26.03 14.79
N PRO A 324 -36.06 25.30 15.15
CA PRO A 324 -36.61 24.14 14.45
C PRO A 324 -37.37 24.46 13.15
N ALA A 325 -37.29 23.58 12.16
CA ALA A 325 -37.93 23.70 10.84
C ALA A 325 -39.02 22.67 10.59
N THR A 326 -40.00 23.00 9.74
CA THR A 326 -41.05 22.06 9.29
C THR A 326 -40.77 21.51 7.89
N ALA A 327 -40.46 22.40 6.93
CA ALA A 327 -40.40 22.07 5.50
C ALA A 327 -39.03 22.32 4.85
N TYR A 328 -38.26 23.29 5.34
CA TYR A 328 -36.94 23.63 4.81
C TYR A 328 -36.08 24.29 5.89
N VAL A 329 -34.77 24.31 5.68
CA VAL A 329 -33.81 25.13 6.42
C VAL A 329 -32.99 25.94 5.41
N ARG A 330 -32.73 27.20 5.71
CA ARG A 330 -31.88 28.10 4.92
C ARG A 330 -30.58 28.34 5.66
N PHE A 331 -29.47 28.21 4.94
CA PHE A 331 -28.12 28.45 5.38
C PHE A 331 -27.67 29.79 4.81
N GLU A 332 -27.31 30.73 5.68
CA GLU A 332 -26.79 32.06 5.32
C GLU A 332 -25.41 32.24 5.95
N THR A 333 -24.48 32.85 5.23
CA THR A 333 -23.08 33.03 5.63
C THR A 333 -22.58 34.41 5.21
N ASN A 334 -21.46 34.87 5.77
CA ASN A 334 -20.82 36.12 5.35
C ASN A 334 -20.30 36.01 3.90
N ALA A 335 -20.20 37.14 3.20
CA ALA A 335 -19.88 37.18 1.76
C ALA A 335 -18.53 36.53 1.42
N GLU A 336 -17.57 36.62 2.34
CA GLU A 336 -16.22 36.09 2.23
C GLU A 336 -16.17 34.55 2.33
N TYR A 337 -17.24 33.91 2.80
CA TYR A 337 -17.31 32.47 3.05
C TYR A 337 -18.43 31.80 2.24
N PRO A 338 -18.32 31.71 0.90
CA PRO A 338 -19.31 31.01 0.10
C PRO A 338 -19.34 29.52 0.45
N ILE A 339 -20.54 28.98 0.63
CA ILE A 339 -20.73 27.56 0.92
C ILE A 339 -20.36 26.75 -0.32
N GLN A 340 -19.45 25.79 -0.18
CA GLN A 340 -19.06 24.86 -1.24
C GLN A 340 -19.95 23.61 -1.22
N HIS A 341 -20.09 23.01 -0.04
CA HIS A 341 -20.83 21.75 0.16
C HIS A 341 -21.61 21.74 1.47
N ILE A 342 -22.69 20.97 1.52
CA ILE A 342 -23.44 20.68 2.73
C ILE A 342 -23.70 19.18 2.81
N TYR A 343 -23.25 18.55 3.89
CA TYR A 343 -23.48 17.14 4.20
C TYR A 343 -24.34 17.05 5.46
N VAL A 344 -25.47 16.35 5.40
CA VAL A 344 -26.38 16.21 6.55
C VAL A 344 -26.39 14.77 7.03
N TYR A 345 -26.18 14.60 8.33
CA TYR A 345 -26.13 13.32 9.01
C TYR A 345 -27.26 13.18 10.02
N ASP A 346 -27.79 11.96 10.18
CA ASP A 346 -28.62 11.62 11.34
C ASP A 346 -27.76 11.39 12.61
N LEU A 347 -28.41 11.21 13.77
CA LEU A 347 -27.71 11.03 15.05
C LEU A 347 -26.88 9.73 15.13
N ASN A 348 -27.10 8.78 14.22
CA ASN A 348 -26.29 7.56 14.14
C ASN A 348 -25.08 7.73 13.20
N GLY A 349 -24.83 8.95 12.72
CA GLY A 349 -23.71 9.26 11.83
C GLY A 349 -23.94 8.87 10.37
N ARG A 350 -25.15 8.45 9.99
CA ARG A 350 -25.45 8.10 8.59
C ARG A 350 -25.73 9.36 7.79
N LEU A 351 -25.10 9.47 6.62
CA LEU A 351 -25.35 10.56 5.67
C LEU A 351 -26.75 10.43 5.06
N VAL A 352 -27.58 11.46 5.22
CA VAL A 352 -28.99 11.48 4.79
C VAL A 352 -29.29 12.52 3.70
N LYS A 353 -28.45 13.56 3.55
CA LYS A 353 -28.51 14.50 2.42
C LYS A 353 -27.13 15.03 2.05
N VAL A 354 -26.99 15.35 0.76
CA VAL A 354 -25.79 15.95 0.18
C VAL A 354 -26.19 17.06 -0.78
N HIS A 355 -25.52 18.20 -0.66
CA HIS A 355 -25.54 19.28 -1.64
C HIS A 355 -24.11 19.66 -1.99
N THR A 356 -23.73 19.49 -3.25
CA THR A 356 -22.39 19.84 -3.76
C THR A 356 -22.46 21.00 -4.73
N ASN A 357 -21.34 21.69 -4.93
CA ASN A 357 -21.22 22.83 -5.85
C ASN A 357 -22.25 23.94 -5.57
N VAL A 358 -22.50 24.24 -4.30
CA VAL A 358 -23.45 25.28 -3.89
C VAL A 358 -22.94 26.65 -4.36
N LYS A 359 -21.68 26.97 -4.06
CA LYS A 359 -20.96 28.21 -4.46
C LYS A 359 -21.78 29.48 -4.22
N SER A 360 -22.44 29.54 -3.06
CA SER A 360 -23.35 30.62 -2.69
C SER A 360 -23.28 30.85 -1.18
N ASN A 361 -23.45 32.10 -0.76
CA ASN A 361 -23.54 32.45 0.66
C ASN A 361 -24.95 32.22 1.23
N ASP A 362 -25.91 31.92 0.36
CA ASP A 362 -27.31 31.65 0.69
C ASP A 362 -27.77 30.38 -0.01
N PHE A 363 -28.22 29.40 0.76
CA PHE A 363 -28.71 28.13 0.25
C PHE A 363 -29.91 27.62 1.05
N THR A 364 -30.99 27.26 0.35
CA THR A 364 -32.18 26.66 0.97
C THR A 364 -32.25 25.17 0.73
N MET A 365 -32.15 24.38 1.80
CA MET A 365 -32.34 22.93 1.78
C MET A 365 -33.78 22.57 2.16
N GLN A 366 -34.49 21.95 1.23
CA GLN A 366 -35.82 21.37 1.49
C GLN A 366 -35.71 20.11 2.34
N ARG A 367 -36.67 19.85 3.24
CA ARG A 367 -36.73 18.63 4.07
C ARG A 367 -37.03 17.39 3.24
N HIS A 368 -38.06 17.45 2.39
CA HIS A 368 -38.64 16.31 1.67
C HIS A 368 -38.94 15.13 2.60
N SER A 369 -38.41 13.93 2.31
CA SER A 369 -38.70 12.67 2.99
C SER A 369 -37.94 12.47 4.32
N LEU A 370 -37.17 13.45 4.78
CA LEU A 370 -36.49 13.35 6.08
C LEU A 370 -37.53 13.24 7.21
N ALA A 371 -37.31 12.26 8.09
CA ALA A 371 -38.13 12.06 9.28
C ALA A 371 -38.05 13.27 10.22
N LYS A 372 -38.99 13.36 11.16
CA LYS A 372 -38.88 14.31 12.26
C LYS A 372 -37.71 13.86 13.15
N GLY A 373 -36.85 14.78 13.55
CA GLY A 373 -35.67 14.44 14.32
C GLY A 373 -34.57 15.49 14.27
N THR A 374 -33.52 15.23 15.06
CA THR A 374 -32.28 16.02 15.05
C THR A 374 -31.33 15.48 14.00
N TYR A 375 -30.68 16.41 13.30
CA TYR A 375 -29.64 16.15 12.31
C TYR A 375 -28.44 17.07 12.57
N VAL A 376 -27.29 16.71 12.01
CA VAL A 376 -26.08 17.55 12.01
C VAL A 376 -25.75 17.87 10.56
N ALA A 377 -25.72 19.15 10.21
CA ALA A 377 -25.25 19.63 8.92
C ALA A 377 -23.79 20.04 9.04
N LYS A 378 -22.90 19.38 8.31
CA LYS A 378 -21.54 19.85 8.05
C LYS A 378 -21.56 20.76 6.83
N VAL A 379 -21.27 22.04 7.03
CA VAL A 379 -21.20 23.08 6.00
C VAL A 379 -19.72 23.31 5.69
N ILE A 380 -19.35 23.15 4.41
CA ILE A 380 -17.97 23.20 3.95
C ILE A 380 -17.73 24.45 3.14
N PHE A 381 -16.65 25.14 3.49
CA PHE A 381 -16.13 26.36 2.88
C PHE A 381 -14.80 26.04 2.17
N GLU A 382 -14.23 27.03 1.49
CA GLU A 382 -12.90 26.87 0.89
C GLU A 382 -11.81 26.72 1.97
N ASP A 383 -11.98 27.40 3.11
CA ASP A 383 -10.99 27.50 4.18
C ASP A 383 -11.30 26.64 5.44
N GLY A 384 -12.34 25.80 5.42
CA GLY A 384 -12.67 24.95 6.58
C GLY A 384 -14.13 24.52 6.69
N ILE A 385 -14.53 24.02 7.86
CA ILE A 385 -15.90 23.52 8.11
C ILE A 385 -16.55 24.07 9.35
N VAL A 386 -17.89 24.11 9.30
CA VAL A 386 -18.73 24.34 10.46
C VAL A 386 -19.80 23.25 10.57
N ALA A 387 -19.91 22.63 11.75
CA ALA A 387 -20.98 21.68 12.05
C ALA A 387 -22.13 22.39 12.79
N GLN A 388 -23.34 22.34 12.23
CA GLN A 388 -24.52 22.97 12.79
C GLN A 388 -25.64 21.95 13.03
N LYS A 389 -26.18 21.92 14.25
CA LYS A 389 -27.37 21.12 14.57
C LYS A 389 -28.61 21.73 13.92
N ILE A 390 -29.41 20.88 13.27
CA ILE A 390 -30.70 21.21 12.66
C ILE A 390 -31.80 20.28 13.18
N LEU A 391 -32.97 20.83 13.50
CA LEU A 391 -34.11 20.09 14.03
C LEU A 391 -35.31 20.19 13.09
N PHE A 392 -35.82 19.06 12.60
CA PHE A 392 -37.08 18.99 11.87
C PHE A 392 -38.21 18.45 12.76
N HIS A 393 -39.35 19.13 12.79
CA HIS A 393 -40.51 18.78 13.63
C HIS A 393 -41.80 18.52 12.85
#